data_AF-A0A9W2YGM4-F1
#
_entry.id   AF-A0A9W2YGM4-F1
#
_cell.length_a   1.000
_cell.length_b   1.000
_cell.length_c   1.000
_cell.angle_alpha   90.00
_cell.angle_beta   90.00
_cell.angle_gamma   90.00
#
_symmetry.space_group_name_H-M   'P 1'
#
loop_
_entity.id
_entity.type
_entity.pdbx_description
1 polymer ?
#
loop_
_entity_poly.entity_id
_entity_poly.type
_entity_poly.pdbx_seq_one_letter_code
_entity_poly.pdbx_strand_id
1 'polypeptide(L)'
;MIGPDAYLCTAYPVEDEEYYIYKFEALANAATAHHMLLYGCDGEPLSTESIWDCPGMCKNGWSTIMFAWAKNAPPTVLHKGVALRVGKNTSIKTIVLQVHYAKIFKDSEPTDHSGLKIYTTFQKPQFVAGIFLLASYWFQIPPQVSSYCSISCRYQLYFPKREKYIPLCI
;
A
#
# COMPACT_ATOMS: atom_id res chain seq x y z
N MET A 1 -5.59 -19.15 -17.33
CA MET A 1 -4.25 -18.76 -17.81
C MET A 1 -4.04 -17.29 -17.47
N ILE A 2 -2.94 -16.97 -16.79
CA ILE A 2 -2.54 -15.59 -16.49
C ILE A 2 -2.10 -14.94 -17.82
N GLY A 3 -2.80 -13.89 -18.25
CA GLY A 3 -2.48 -13.18 -19.50
C GLY A 3 -1.15 -12.41 -19.43
N PRO A 4 -0.65 -11.89 -20.56
CA PRO A 4 0.45 -10.92 -20.54
C PRO A 4 0.06 -9.69 -19.70
N ASP A 5 1.02 -9.13 -18.96
CA ASP A 5 0.84 -7.96 -18.07
C ASP A 5 -0.28 -8.14 -17.01
N ALA A 6 -0.44 -9.36 -16.50
CA ALA A 6 -1.43 -9.64 -15.48
C ALA A 6 -1.10 -8.99 -14.13
N TYR A 7 -2.15 -8.54 -13.46
CA TYR A 7 -2.12 -8.00 -12.10
C TYR A 7 -2.87 -8.95 -11.19
N LEU A 8 -2.15 -9.65 -10.31
CA LEU A 8 -2.75 -10.49 -9.28
C LEU A 8 -2.62 -9.82 -7.92
N CYS A 9 -3.63 -10.01 -7.08
CA CYS A 9 -3.63 -9.55 -5.71
C CYS A 9 -3.81 -10.68 -4.72
N THR A 10 -3.25 -10.48 -3.53
CA THR A 10 -3.49 -11.30 -2.34
C THR A 10 -3.60 -10.39 -1.13
N ALA A 11 -4.28 -10.84 -0.07
CA ALA A 11 -4.53 -10.06 1.13
C ALA A 11 -4.06 -10.78 2.40
N TYR A 12 -3.72 -9.98 3.41
CA TYR A 12 -3.44 -10.47 4.75
C TYR A 12 -4.12 -9.56 5.79
N PRO A 13 -4.96 -10.13 6.68
CA PRO A 13 -5.57 -9.36 7.76
C PRO A 13 -4.52 -8.99 8.81
N VAL A 14 -4.60 -7.76 9.33
CA VAL A 14 -3.71 -7.24 10.37
C VAL A 14 -4.48 -6.60 11.53
N GLU A 15 -5.79 -6.84 11.61
CA GLU A 15 -6.70 -6.12 12.50
C GLU A 15 -6.67 -6.54 13.99
N ASP A 16 -6.10 -7.70 14.29
CA ASP A 16 -6.11 -8.28 15.64
C ASP A 16 -5.21 -7.53 16.64
N GLU A 17 -4.04 -7.12 16.20
CA GLU A 17 -3.08 -6.37 17.01
C GLU A 17 -2.57 -5.13 16.29
N GLU A 18 -1.85 -4.28 17.02
CA GLU A 18 -1.20 -3.11 16.44
C GLU A 18 0.27 -3.40 16.17
N TYR A 19 0.70 -3.19 14.92
CA TYR A 19 2.06 -3.45 14.47
C TYR A 19 2.70 -2.20 13.88
N TYR A 20 4.04 -2.18 13.89
CA TYR A 20 4.85 -1.13 13.29
C TYR A 20 5.81 -1.74 12.26
N ILE A 21 5.59 -1.44 10.98
CA ILE A 21 6.42 -1.92 9.87
C ILE A 21 7.62 -0.99 9.69
N TYR A 22 8.83 -1.54 9.79
CA TYR A 22 10.07 -0.76 9.69
C TYR A 22 10.97 -1.16 8.51
N LYS A 23 10.72 -2.31 7.87
CA LYS A 23 11.47 -2.74 6.68
C LYS A 23 10.60 -3.55 5.72
N PHE A 24 10.83 -3.33 4.43
CA PHE A 24 10.25 -4.10 3.32
C PHE A 24 11.37 -4.76 2.51
N GLU A 25 11.15 -6.01 2.12
CA GLU A 25 12.09 -6.77 1.30
C GLU A 25 11.31 -7.58 0.27
N ALA A 26 11.60 -7.35 -1.01
CA ALA A 26 10.99 -8.13 -2.08
C ALA A 26 11.62 -9.52 -2.15
N LEU A 27 10.76 -10.54 -2.16
CA LEU A 27 11.11 -11.91 -2.49
C LEU A 27 10.71 -12.15 -3.95
N ALA A 28 11.37 -11.46 -4.88
CA ALA A 28 10.99 -11.49 -6.29
C ALA A 28 12.19 -11.21 -7.21
N ASN A 29 12.04 -11.53 -8.49
CA ASN A 29 12.96 -11.18 -9.56
C ASN A 29 12.23 -10.35 -10.63
N ALA A 30 12.86 -9.28 -11.11
CA ALA A 30 12.29 -8.37 -12.12
C ALA A 30 11.97 -9.03 -13.47
N ALA A 31 12.56 -10.18 -13.79
CA ALA A 31 12.22 -10.99 -14.96
C ALA A 31 10.87 -11.72 -14.81
N THR A 32 10.38 -11.87 -13.58
CA THR A 32 9.08 -12.49 -13.28
C THR A 32 8.06 -11.44 -12.86
N ALA A 33 8.35 -10.64 -11.83
CA ALA A 33 7.49 -9.56 -11.35
C ALA A 33 8.05 -8.21 -11.83
N HIS A 34 7.32 -7.50 -12.70
CA HIS A 34 7.73 -6.19 -13.20
C HIS A 34 7.78 -5.15 -12.08
N HIS A 35 6.75 -5.13 -11.23
CA HIS A 35 6.70 -4.34 -10.00
C HIS A 35 5.70 -4.95 -9.00
N MET A 36 5.81 -4.53 -7.74
CA MET A 36 4.89 -4.90 -6.67
C MET A 36 4.49 -3.68 -5.87
N LEU A 37 3.22 -3.60 -5.46
CA LEU A 37 2.67 -2.53 -4.65
C LEU A 37 1.96 -3.11 -3.43
N LEU A 38 2.17 -2.49 -2.27
CA LEU A 38 1.46 -2.84 -1.04
C LEU A 38 0.48 -1.73 -0.69
N TYR A 39 -0.75 -2.10 -0.40
CA TYR A 39 -1.83 -1.20 -0.01
C TYR A 39 -2.38 -1.58 1.36
N GLY A 40 -2.91 -0.59 2.08
CA GLY A 40 -3.70 -0.76 3.29
C GLY A 40 -5.17 -0.43 3.02
N CYS A 41 -6.06 -1.27 3.52
CA CYS A 41 -7.52 -1.12 3.45
C CYS A 41 -8.11 -0.86 4.83
N ASP A 42 -9.10 0.03 4.88
CA ASP A 42 -9.97 0.18 6.04
C ASP A 42 -11.10 -0.85 5.97
N GLY A 43 -10.89 -1.99 6.63
CA GLY A 43 -11.74 -3.17 6.56
C GLY A 43 -11.25 -4.20 5.53
N GLU A 44 -12.18 -4.72 4.74
CA GLU A 44 -11.98 -5.90 3.90
C GLU A 44 -11.25 -5.60 2.56
N PRO A 45 -10.46 -6.55 2.05
CA PRO A 45 -9.96 -6.51 0.68
C PRO A 45 -11.11 -6.67 -0.34
N LEU A 46 -10.84 -6.43 -1.61
CA LEU A 46 -11.87 -6.52 -2.66
C LEU A 46 -12.43 -7.95 -2.82
N SER A 47 -11.59 -8.97 -2.63
CA SER A 47 -11.95 -10.39 -2.77
C SER A 47 -11.60 -11.17 -1.51
N THR A 48 -12.35 -12.24 -1.23
CA THR A 48 -12.05 -13.22 -0.18
C THR A 48 -11.25 -14.42 -0.71
N GLU A 49 -10.99 -14.48 -2.02
CA GLU A 49 -10.12 -15.48 -2.62
C GLU A 49 -8.67 -15.28 -2.15
N SER A 50 -7.89 -16.37 -2.10
CA SER A 50 -6.49 -16.29 -1.70
C SER A 50 -5.64 -15.47 -2.68
N ILE A 51 -5.95 -15.58 -3.97
CA ILE A 51 -5.34 -14.83 -5.07
C ILE A 51 -6.47 -14.51 -6.07
N TRP A 52 -6.55 -13.26 -6.54
CA TRP A 52 -7.53 -12.82 -7.53
C TRP A 52 -6.92 -11.87 -8.57
N ASP A 53 -7.55 -11.78 -9.75
CA ASP A 53 -7.28 -10.69 -10.69
C ASP A 53 -7.59 -9.35 -10.03
N CYS A 54 -6.75 -8.34 -10.18
CA CYS A 54 -6.77 -7.18 -9.28
C CYS A 54 -7.34 -5.87 -9.88
N PRO A 55 -8.67 -5.73 -10.06
CA PRO A 55 -9.29 -4.49 -10.55
C PRO A 55 -9.38 -3.41 -9.46
N GLY A 56 -9.09 -3.75 -8.20
CA GLY A 56 -9.11 -2.84 -7.06
C GLY A 56 -8.59 -3.54 -5.81
N MET A 57 -8.22 -2.74 -4.80
CA MET A 57 -7.57 -3.26 -3.59
C MET A 57 -8.57 -3.57 -2.48
N CYS A 58 -9.44 -2.60 -2.17
CA CYS A 58 -10.28 -2.60 -0.98
C CYS A 58 -11.75 -2.59 -1.38
N LYS A 59 -12.60 -3.27 -0.61
CA LYS A 59 -14.04 -3.38 -0.86
C LYS A 59 -14.76 -2.03 -0.90
N ASN A 60 -14.31 -1.08 -0.09
CA ASN A 60 -14.87 0.27 0.00
C ASN A 60 -14.33 1.23 -1.10
N GLY A 61 -13.44 0.76 -1.98
CA GLY A 61 -12.82 1.57 -3.04
C GLY A 61 -11.67 2.48 -2.58
N TRP A 62 -11.42 2.61 -1.27
CA TRP A 62 -10.40 3.49 -0.72
C TRP A 62 -9.20 2.68 -0.22
N SER A 63 -8.03 2.95 -0.78
CA SER A 63 -6.79 2.28 -0.41
C SER A 63 -5.69 3.28 -0.11
N THR A 64 -4.84 2.95 0.86
CA THR A 64 -3.62 3.72 1.15
C THR A 64 -2.44 2.95 0.57
N ILE A 65 -1.77 3.48 -0.44
CA ILE A 65 -0.48 2.90 -0.86
C ILE A 65 0.48 2.96 0.33
N MET A 66 1.24 1.89 0.58
CA MET A 66 2.17 1.77 1.71
C MET A 66 3.61 1.56 1.28
N PHE A 67 3.82 0.82 0.19
CA PHE A 67 5.13 0.48 -0.33
C PHE A 67 5.08 0.17 -1.83
N ALA A 68 6.18 0.39 -2.53
CA ALA A 68 6.36 0.04 -3.93
C ALA A 68 7.76 -0.55 -4.17
N TRP A 69 7.83 -1.56 -5.01
CA TRP A 69 9.09 -2.18 -5.45
C TRP A 69 9.09 -2.33 -6.97
N ALA A 70 10.25 -2.10 -7.60
CA ALA A 70 10.47 -2.33 -9.02
C ALA A 70 11.94 -2.67 -9.29
N LYS A 71 12.21 -3.33 -10.42
CA LYS A 71 13.55 -3.51 -11.01
C LYS A 71 14.64 -4.02 -10.05
N ASN A 72 14.34 -5.03 -9.22
CA ASN A 72 15.30 -5.60 -8.26
C ASN A 72 15.85 -4.56 -7.26
N ALA A 73 15.04 -3.56 -6.90
CA ALA A 73 15.41 -2.61 -5.86
C ALA A 73 15.78 -3.33 -4.55
N PRO A 74 16.81 -2.85 -3.83
CA PRO A 74 17.23 -3.44 -2.57
C PRO A 74 16.14 -3.29 -1.49
N PRO A 75 16.24 -4.02 -0.38
CA PRO A 75 15.32 -3.85 0.75
C PRO A 75 15.24 -2.40 1.20
N THR A 76 14.02 -1.92 1.46
CA THR A 76 13.78 -0.58 1.99
C THR A 76 13.69 -0.65 3.50
N VAL A 77 14.65 -0.02 4.18
CA VAL A 77 14.66 0.13 5.63
C VAL A 77 14.27 1.56 5.95
N LEU A 78 13.22 1.75 6.75
CA LEU A 78 12.85 3.08 7.23
C LEU A 78 13.92 3.58 8.21
N HIS A 79 14.07 4.91 8.28
CA HIS A 79 15.05 5.51 9.19
C HIS A 79 14.86 5.03 10.64
N LYS A 80 15.95 5.00 11.41
CA LYS A 80 15.93 4.58 12.81
C LYS A 80 14.85 5.34 13.58
N GLY A 81 14.00 4.60 14.31
CA GLY A 81 12.92 5.17 15.09
C GLY A 81 11.69 5.57 14.27
N VAL A 82 11.63 5.24 12.98
CA VAL A 82 10.48 5.47 12.09
C VAL A 82 9.86 4.13 11.70
N ALA A 83 8.53 4.03 11.78
CA ALA A 83 7.80 2.87 11.26
C ALA A 83 6.37 3.24 10.82
N LEU A 84 5.83 2.51 9.84
CA LEU A 84 4.43 2.62 9.42
C LEU A 84 3.54 1.86 10.41
N ARG A 85 2.48 2.50 10.90
CA ARG A 85 1.56 1.91 11.89
C ARG A 85 0.39 1.22 11.19
N VAL A 86 0.07 -0.01 11.57
CA VAL A 86 -1.06 -0.79 11.03
C VAL A 86 -1.81 -1.54 12.14
N GLY A 87 -3.00 -2.04 11.80
CA GLY A 87 -3.77 -2.97 12.62
C GLY A 87 -4.80 -2.34 13.54
N LYS A 88 -5.06 -2.97 14.69
CA LYS A 88 -6.27 -2.78 15.53
C LYS A 88 -6.71 -1.33 15.75
N ASN A 89 -5.80 -0.42 16.09
CA ASN A 89 -6.14 0.99 16.37
C ASN A 89 -5.79 1.94 15.21
N THR A 90 -5.80 1.43 13.97
CA THR A 90 -5.55 2.19 12.74
C THR A 90 -6.67 1.96 11.72
N SER A 91 -6.71 2.76 10.66
CA SER A 91 -7.57 2.54 9.49
C SER A 91 -7.01 1.50 8.51
N ILE A 92 -5.92 0.79 8.85
CA ILE A 92 -5.35 -0.27 8.02
C ILE A 92 -5.64 -1.60 8.72
N LYS A 93 -6.74 -2.25 8.32
CA LYS A 93 -7.22 -3.54 8.85
C LYS A 93 -6.73 -4.73 8.03
N THR A 94 -6.57 -4.50 6.73
CA THR A 94 -6.05 -5.48 5.79
C THR A 94 -4.94 -4.86 4.98
N ILE A 95 -3.89 -5.62 4.69
CA ILE A 95 -2.90 -5.26 3.68
C ILE A 95 -3.12 -6.08 2.41
N VAL A 96 -3.01 -5.44 1.25
CA VAL A 96 -3.19 -6.05 -0.07
C VAL A 96 -1.92 -5.87 -0.87
N LEU A 97 -1.34 -6.99 -1.29
CA LEU A 97 -0.19 -7.03 -2.18
C LEU A 97 -0.69 -7.19 -3.61
N GLN A 98 -0.32 -6.25 -4.49
CA GLN A 98 -0.47 -6.37 -5.93
C GLN A 98 0.86 -6.73 -6.57
N VAL A 99 0.85 -7.74 -7.44
CA VAL A 99 2.00 -8.15 -8.27
C VAL A 99 1.63 -7.96 -9.73
N HIS A 100 2.42 -7.16 -10.44
CA HIS A 100 2.34 -7.03 -11.89
C HIS A 100 3.41 -7.91 -12.53
N TYR A 101 3.00 -8.92 -13.29
CA TYR A 101 3.91 -9.90 -13.87
C TYR A 101 4.50 -9.42 -15.20
N ALA A 102 5.80 -9.64 -15.37
CA ALA A 102 6.57 -9.30 -16.57
C ALA A 102 6.53 -10.38 -17.65
N LYS A 103 5.96 -11.55 -17.35
CA LYS A 103 5.88 -12.70 -18.26
C LYS A 103 4.57 -13.47 -18.09
N ILE A 104 4.24 -14.24 -19.12
CA ILE A 104 3.19 -15.25 -19.08
C ILE A 104 3.76 -16.53 -18.47
N PHE A 105 3.03 -17.12 -17.53
CA PHE A 105 3.37 -18.44 -17.00
C PHE A 105 2.81 -19.54 -17.89
N LYS A 106 3.62 -20.55 -18.14
CA LYS A 106 3.17 -21.81 -18.76
C LYS A 106 2.80 -22.78 -17.66
N ASP A 107 1.82 -23.65 -17.90
CA ASP A 107 1.38 -24.65 -16.91
C ASP A 107 2.50 -25.62 -16.48
N SER A 108 3.56 -25.76 -17.29
CA SER A 108 4.73 -26.59 -16.98
C SER A 108 5.80 -25.87 -16.14
N GLU A 109 5.68 -24.57 -15.91
CA GLU A 109 6.63 -23.81 -15.09
C GLU A 109 6.33 -24.00 -13.60
N PRO A 110 7.35 -23.91 -12.72
CA PRO A 110 7.12 -23.89 -11.28
C PRO A 110 6.21 -22.74 -10.87
N THR A 111 5.42 -22.97 -9.82
CA THR A 111 4.60 -21.93 -9.19
C THR A 111 5.47 -20.76 -8.75
N ASP A 112 5.02 -19.54 -9.08
CA ASP A 112 5.67 -18.33 -8.60
C ASP A 112 5.33 -18.06 -7.13
N HIS A 113 6.33 -17.54 -6.40
CA HIS A 113 6.20 -17.16 -5.00
C HIS A 113 6.66 -15.71 -4.79
N SER A 114 6.53 -14.87 -5.81
CA SER A 114 6.89 -13.46 -5.73
C SER A 114 6.05 -12.77 -4.66
N GLY A 115 6.70 -12.03 -3.78
CA GLY A 115 6.00 -11.31 -2.73
C GLY A 115 6.89 -10.42 -1.89
N LEU A 116 6.40 -10.06 -0.69
CA LEU A 116 7.11 -9.21 0.25
C LEU A 116 7.34 -9.93 1.57
N LYS A 117 8.57 -9.81 2.07
CA LYS A 117 8.90 -10.03 3.48
C LYS A 117 8.80 -8.69 4.21
N ILE A 118 7.82 -8.59 5.10
CA ILE A 118 7.53 -7.39 5.88
C ILE A 118 8.06 -7.59 7.30
N TYR A 119 8.86 -6.65 7.77
CA TYR A 119 9.45 -6.71 9.11
C TYR A 119 8.72 -5.76 10.05
N THR A 120 8.19 -6.33 11.13
CA THR A 120 7.34 -5.64 12.11
C THR A 120 7.93 -5.66 13.50
N THR A 121 7.48 -4.72 14.33
CA THR A 121 7.71 -4.71 15.77
C THR A 121 6.45 -4.28 16.50
N PHE A 122 6.28 -4.75 17.74
CA PHE A 122 5.26 -4.25 18.67
C PHE A 122 5.73 -3.02 19.44
N GLN A 123 7.04 -2.75 19.45
CA GLN A 123 7.60 -1.59 20.12
C GLN A 123 7.22 -0.33 19.34
N LYS A 124 6.47 0.56 20.00
CA LYS A 124 6.10 1.85 19.44
C LYS A 124 7.36 2.65 19.03
N PRO A 125 7.47 3.10 17.77
CA PRO A 125 8.59 3.89 17.29
C PRO A 125 8.54 5.32 17.84
N GLN A 126 9.66 6.04 17.74
CA GLN A 126 9.73 7.46 18.08
C GLN A 126 8.86 8.30 17.12
N PHE A 127 8.82 7.91 15.85
CA PHE A 127 8.09 8.58 14.78
C PHE A 127 7.24 7.58 14.00
N VAL A 128 6.02 7.97 13.66
CA VAL A 128 5.16 7.18 12.79
C VAL A 128 5.28 7.72 11.37
N ALA A 129 5.59 6.84 10.42
CA ALA A 129 5.56 7.18 9.01
C ALA A 129 4.11 7.37 8.54
N GLY A 130 3.91 8.31 7.63
CA GLY A 130 2.64 8.57 6.99
C GLY A 130 2.85 8.93 5.52
N ILE A 131 1.78 8.86 4.74
CA ILE A 131 1.82 9.10 3.30
C ILE A 131 0.86 10.25 3.00
N PHE A 132 1.38 11.27 2.34
CA PHE A 132 0.60 12.43 1.89
C PHE A 132 0.46 12.36 0.38
N LEU A 133 -0.67 11.85 -0.08
CA LEU A 133 -0.95 11.68 -1.51
C LEU A 133 -1.47 12.99 -2.11
N LEU A 134 -0.79 13.47 -3.15
CA LEU A 134 -1.25 14.57 -4.00
C LEU A 134 -1.68 13.98 -5.34
N ALA A 135 -2.96 14.09 -5.67
CA ALA A 135 -3.53 13.57 -6.90
C ALA A 135 -4.52 14.56 -7.52
N SER A 136 -4.66 14.50 -8.85
CA SER A 136 -5.67 15.24 -9.60
C SER A 136 -6.60 14.25 -10.28
N TYR A 137 -7.90 14.31 -9.94
CA TYR A 137 -8.90 13.38 -10.47
C TYR A 137 -9.63 13.91 -11.70
N TRP A 138 -9.61 15.23 -11.91
CA TRP A 138 -10.44 15.92 -12.91
C TRP A 138 -9.63 16.64 -13.98
N PHE A 139 -8.32 16.41 -14.03
CA PHE A 139 -7.47 16.95 -15.09
C PHE A 139 -7.73 16.25 -16.42
N GLN A 140 -7.84 17.01 -17.50
CA GLN A 140 -8.07 16.52 -18.85
C GLN A 140 -6.95 16.95 -19.78
N ILE A 141 -6.53 16.06 -20.68
CA ILE A 141 -5.57 16.33 -21.74
C ILE A 141 -6.32 16.24 -23.08
N PRO A 142 -6.65 17.37 -23.72
CA PRO A 142 -7.26 17.35 -25.04
C PRO A 142 -6.31 16.76 -26.09
N PRO A 143 -6.83 16.09 -27.14
CA PRO A 143 -6.00 15.58 -28.22
C PRO A 143 -5.14 16.67 -28.86
N GLN A 144 -3.85 16.37 -29.05
CA GLN A 144 -2.89 17.25 -29.74
C GLN A 144 -2.64 18.62 -29.05
N VAL A 145 -3.03 18.79 -27.79
CA VAL A 145 -2.82 20.03 -27.02
C VAL A 145 -1.86 19.79 -25.86
N SER A 146 -0.80 20.61 -25.79
CA SER A 146 0.08 20.63 -24.63
C SER A 146 -0.68 21.13 -23.40
N SER A 147 -0.68 20.33 -22.34
CA SER A 147 -1.46 20.59 -21.12
C SER A 147 -0.57 20.43 -19.88
N TYR A 148 -0.84 21.19 -18.83
CA TYR A 148 -0.07 21.15 -17.58
C TYR A 148 -1.00 20.89 -16.40
N CYS A 149 -0.66 19.92 -15.54
CA CYS A 149 -1.38 19.63 -14.31
C CYS A 149 -0.58 20.11 -13.12
N SER A 150 -1.14 21.05 -12.36
CA SER A 150 -0.53 21.58 -11.13
C SER A 150 -1.38 21.19 -9.93
N ILE A 151 -0.73 20.69 -8.87
CA ILE A 151 -1.38 20.33 -7.60
C ILE A 151 -0.69 21.11 -6.49
N SER A 152 -1.48 21.81 -5.68
CA SER A 152 -0.98 22.53 -4.50
C SER A 152 -2.01 22.49 -3.38
N CYS A 153 -1.57 22.20 -2.17
CA CYS A 153 -2.42 22.21 -0.98
C CYS A 153 -1.72 22.99 0.14
N ARG A 154 -2.49 23.76 0.91
CA ARG A 154 -1.98 24.33 2.17
C ARG A 154 -1.92 23.23 3.21
N TYR A 155 -0.73 22.99 3.75
CA TYR A 155 -0.57 22.04 4.84
C TYR A 155 -1.01 22.68 6.17
N GLN A 156 -1.96 22.05 6.86
CA GLN A 156 -2.40 22.44 8.20
C GLN A 156 -2.33 21.22 9.12
N LEU A 157 -1.37 21.22 10.04
CA LEU A 157 -1.34 20.25 11.13
C LEU A 157 -2.32 20.69 12.21
N TYR A 158 -3.45 20.00 12.32
CA TYR A 158 -4.27 20.11 13.51
C TYR A 158 -3.58 19.32 14.62
N PHE A 159 -2.78 20.02 15.43
CA PHE A 159 -2.40 19.49 16.74
C PHE A 159 -3.61 19.70 17.64
N PRO A 160 -4.35 18.66 18.06
CA PRO A 160 -5.17 18.82 19.23
C PRO A 160 -4.18 19.20 20.33
N LYS A 161 -4.28 20.44 20.83
CA LYS A 161 -3.66 20.76 22.12
C LYS A 161 -4.10 19.65 23.06
N ARG A 162 -3.17 19.11 23.85
CA ARG A 162 -3.51 18.22 24.96
C ARG A 162 -4.29 19.03 26.01
N GLU A 163 -5.48 19.47 25.69
CA GLU A 163 -6.42 20.09 26.62
C GLU A 163 -7.30 18.95 27.15
N LYS A 164 -7.19 18.69 28.44
CA LYS A 164 -7.88 17.62 29.19
C LYS A 164 -9.38 17.87 29.37
N TYR A 165 -9.99 18.81 28.65
CA TYR A 165 -11.39 19.18 28.87
C TYR A 165 -12.06 19.53 27.55
N ILE A 166 -13.13 18.79 27.25
CA ILE A 166 -14.11 19.12 26.20
C ILE A 166 -15.32 19.71 26.96
N PRO A 167 -15.60 21.02 26.89
CA PRO A 167 -16.87 21.52 27.37
C PRO A 167 -17.95 21.11 26.36
N LEU A 168 -18.89 20.29 26.80
CA LEU A 168 -20.17 20.13 26.10
C LEU A 168 -20.98 21.39 26.37
N CYS A 169 -21.18 22.21 25.34
CA CYS A 169 -22.26 23.20 25.33
C CYS A 169 -23.40 22.63 24.47
N ILE A 170 -24.62 22.75 25.01
CA ILE A 170 -25.90 22.33 24.42
C ILE A 170 -26.14 23.10 23.12
#